data_AF-A0A355BW18-F1
#
_entry.id   AF-A0A355BW18-F1
#
_cell.length_a   1.000
_cell.length_b   1.000
_cell.length_c   1.000
_cell.angle_alpha   90.00
_cell.angle_beta   90.00
_cell.angle_gamma   90.00
#
_symmetry.space_group_name_H-M   'P 1'
#
loop_
_entity.id
_entity.type
_entity.pdbx_description
1 polymer ?
#
loop_
_entity_poly.entity_id
_entity_poly.type
_entity_poly.pdbx_seq_one_letter_code
_entity_poly.pdbx_strand_id
1 'polypeptide(L)'
;MKRRAFLQTTAALTAAGLFPWTPAEAGLLSNIGINLFSIPKMLEKDFRGGMEFLSRLGFKEIELYGPFPFSSEVAKKGWAQVTPALGFSGSGYYGKTAAEVKSILADNKLSTPAIHTDLETMRNHMDKLGEAGQTLGFTYIGLPSLPAEFRKTLDDYKRAADEFNRIGAAAKKV
;
A
#
# COMPACT_ATOMS: atom_id res chain seq x y z
N MET A 1 -61.39 -3.63 17.04
CA MET A 1 -59.98 -3.59 17.49
C MET A 1 -59.91 -3.65 19.02
N LYS A 2 -59.08 -4.51 19.60
CA LYS A 2 -58.99 -4.69 21.07
C LYS A 2 -58.14 -3.58 21.69
N ARG A 3 -58.72 -2.73 22.54
CA ARG A 3 -58.07 -1.58 23.23
C ARG A 3 -56.73 -1.94 23.89
N ARG A 4 -56.60 -3.15 24.42
CA ARG A 4 -55.38 -3.65 25.06
C ARG A 4 -54.22 -3.81 24.08
N ALA A 5 -54.50 -4.29 22.86
CA ALA A 5 -53.50 -4.42 21.82
C ALA A 5 -53.03 -3.04 21.36
N PHE A 6 -53.96 -2.09 21.17
CA PHE A 6 -53.60 -0.71 20.79
C PHE A 6 -52.65 -0.05 21.80
N LEU A 7 -52.96 -0.11 23.11
CA LEU A 7 -52.09 0.47 24.15
C LEU A 7 -50.71 -0.20 24.20
N GLN A 8 -50.63 -1.52 24.00
CA GLN A 8 -49.36 -2.24 23.93
C GLN A 8 -48.53 -1.84 22.71
N THR A 9 -49.16 -1.68 21.55
CA THR A 9 -48.48 -1.25 20.32
C THR A 9 -48.02 0.21 20.40
N THR A 10 -48.83 1.10 20.99
CA THR A 10 -48.45 2.51 21.16
C THR A 10 -47.30 2.66 22.17
N ALA A 11 -47.33 1.95 23.29
CA ALA A 11 -46.24 2.00 24.30
C ALA A 11 -44.90 1.46 23.76
N ALA A 12 -44.93 0.43 22.91
CA ALA A 12 -43.72 -0.10 22.29
C ALA A 12 -43.09 0.87 21.27
N LEU A 13 -43.92 1.63 20.54
CA LEU A 13 -43.44 2.65 19.59
C LEU A 13 -42.80 3.85 20.30
N THR A 14 -43.31 4.28 21.45
CA THR A 14 -42.71 5.38 22.22
C THR A 14 -41.35 5.00 22.81
N ALA A 15 -41.16 3.72 23.20
CA ALA A 15 -39.88 3.24 23.71
C ALA A 15 -38.79 3.20 22.62
N ALA A 16 -39.14 2.91 21.37
CA ALA A 16 -38.20 2.93 20.25
C ALA A 16 -37.73 4.36 19.89
N GLY A 17 -38.57 5.37 20.09
CA GLY A 17 -38.24 6.78 19.86
C GLY A 17 -37.36 7.42 20.95
N LEU A 18 -37.11 6.72 22.06
CA LEU A 18 -36.23 7.16 23.15
C LEU A 18 -34.78 6.67 22.99
N PHE A 19 -34.49 5.86 21.97
CA PHE A 19 -33.10 5.57 21.62
C PHE A 19 -32.47 6.84 21.05
N PRO A 20 -31.43 7.40 21.70
CA PRO A 20 -30.73 8.53 21.13
C PRO A 20 -30.18 8.08 19.77
N TRP A 21 -30.62 8.76 18.70
CA TRP A 21 -29.91 8.72 17.43
C TRP A 21 -28.57 9.41 17.68
N THR A 22 -27.59 8.66 18.16
CA THR A 22 -26.19 9.04 18.01
C THR A 22 -25.88 8.80 16.55
N PRO A 23 -25.71 9.83 15.70
CA PRO A 23 -25.11 9.59 14.42
C PRO A 23 -23.78 8.91 14.74
N ALA A 24 -23.53 7.74 14.14
CA ALA A 24 -22.20 7.19 14.18
C ALA A 24 -21.30 8.24 13.52
N GLU A 25 -20.55 8.99 14.34
CA GLU A 25 -19.37 9.67 13.84
C GLU A 25 -18.49 8.55 13.31
N ALA A 26 -18.54 8.31 12.01
CA ALA A 26 -17.53 7.51 11.35
C ALA A 26 -16.21 8.22 11.69
N GLY A 27 -15.47 7.67 12.67
CA GLY A 27 -14.25 8.28 13.15
C GLY A 27 -13.36 8.64 11.98
N LEU A 28 -12.77 9.84 12.03
CA LEU A 28 -11.85 10.27 10.98
C LEU A 28 -10.72 9.23 10.85
N LEU A 29 -10.35 8.89 9.60
CA LEU A 29 -9.22 8.02 9.35
C LEU A 29 -7.97 8.62 10.00
N SER A 30 -7.35 7.88 10.92
CA SER A 30 -6.22 8.39 11.70
C SER A 30 -4.90 8.37 10.91
N ASN A 31 -4.75 7.42 9.99
CA ASN A 31 -3.56 7.25 9.16
C ASN A 31 -3.96 7.32 7.69
N ILE A 32 -3.64 8.44 7.04
CA ILE A 32 -3.81 8.59 5.59
C ILE A 32 -2.47 8.34 4.93
N GLY A 33 -2.45 7.39 3.99
CA GLY A 33 -1.29 7.02 3.21
C GLY A 33 -1.30 7.56 1.78
N ILE A 34 -0.12 7.61 1.16
CA ILE A 34 0.03 7.94 -0.26
C ILE A 34 1.11 7.07 -0.92
N ASN A 35 0.82 6.61 -2.13
CA ASN A 35 1.83 5.98 -2.98
C ASN A 35 2.67 7.03 -3.70
N LEU A 36 4.00 6.91 -3.60
CA LEU A 36 4.96 7.85 -4.16
C LEU A 36 4.93 7.94 -5.69
N PHE A 37 4.34 6.95 -6.37
CA PHE A 37 4.10 6.99 -7.81
C PHE A 37 3.17 8.14 -8.24
N SER A 38 2.51 8.79 -7.28
CA SER A 38 1.69 9.98 -7.51
C SER A 38 2.51 11.24 -7.81
N ILE A 39 3.76 11.32 -7.35
CA ILE A 39 4.61 12.53 -7.41
C ILE A 39 6.09 12.24 -7.79
N PRO A 40 6.37 11.34 -8.74
CA PRO A 40 7.71 10.79 -8.95
C PRO A 40 8.73 11.84 -9.40
N LYS A 41 8.30 12.81 -10.22
CA LYS A 41 9.14 13.91 -10.72
C LYS A 41 9.54 14.89 -9.62
N MET A 42 8.71 15.06 -8.59
CA MET A 42 9.05 15.90 -7.45
C MET A 42 10.11 15.22 -6.59
N LEU A 43 9.94 13.91 -6.36
CA LEU A 43 10.81 13.10 -5.53
C LEU A 43 12.19 12.85 -6.15
N GLU A 44 12.27 12.76 -7.48
CA GLU A 44 13.55 12.69 -8.18
C GLU A 44 14.41 13.95 -7.99
N LYS A 45 13.76 15.12 -7.92
CA LYS A 45 14.47 16.39 -7.68
C LYS A 45 14.90 16.53 -6.24
N ASP A 46 14.00 16.24 -5.31
CA ASP A 46 14.26 16.34 -3.88
C ASP A 46 13.37 15.36 -3.09
N PHE A 47 13.93 14.20 -2.77
CA PHE A 47 13.22 13.17 -2.02
C PHE A 47 12.90 13.63 -0.58
N ARG A 48 13.85 14.31 0.10
CA ARG A 48 13.66 14.75 1.48
C ARG A 48 12.61 15.86 1.55
N GLY A 49 12.73 16.88 0.71
CA GLY A 49 11.73 17.95 0.61
C GLY A 49 10.35 17.43 0.21
N GLY A 50 10.30 16.39 -0.62
CA GLY A 50 9.05 15.70 -0.93
C GLY A 50 8.39 15.04 0.29
N MET A 51 9.16 14.38 1.15
CA MET A 51 8.63 13.78 2.39
C MET A 51 8.16 14.85 3.38
N GLU A 52 8.93 15.94 3.52
CA GLU A 52 8.55 17.12 4.32
C GLU A 52 7.23 17.73 3.83
N PHE A 53 7.07 17.85 2.52
CA PHE A 53 5.85 18.34 1.90
C PHE A 53 4.63 17.44 2.22
N LEU A 54 4.76 16.13 2.04
CA LEU A 54 3.67 15.18 2.33
C LEU A 54 3.28 15.17 3.82
N SER A 55 4.27 15.19 4.71
CA SER A 55 4.02 15.26 6.16
C SER A 55 3.27 16.53 6.54
N ARG A 56 3.63 17.68 5.97
CA ARG A 56 2.92 18.96 6.15
C ARG A 56 1.48 18.94 5.64
N LEU A 57 1.19 18.17 4.59
CA LEU A 57 -0.18 17.97 4.09
C LEU A 57 -1.02 17.06 5.00
N GLY A 58 -0.40 16.38 5.97
CA GLY A 58 -1.07 15.52 6.93
C GLY A 58 -0.98 14.02 6.62
N PHE A 59 -0.30 13.61 5.56
CA PHE A 59 -0.03 12.20 5.31
C PHE A 59 0.83 11.62 6.45
N LYS A 60 0.58 10.35 6.77
CA LYS A 60 1.27 9.61 7.85
C LYS A 60 1.99 8.37 7.34
N GLU A 61 1.53 7.83 6.22
CA GLU A 61 2.03 6.58 5.66
C GLU A 61 2.44 6.77 4.20
N ILE A 62 3.51 6.10 3.82
CA ILE A 62 4.11 6.17 2.49
C ILE A 62 4.19 4.77 1.90
N GLU A 63 3.65 4.60 0.70
CA GLU A 63 3.90 3.40 -0.11
C GLU A 63 4.99 3.69 -1.14
N LEU A 64 6.14 3.04 -0.97
CA LEU A 64 7.25 3.11 -1.93
C LEU A 64 6.96 2.22 -3.14
N TYR A 65 7.60 2.52 -4.28
CA TYR A 65 7.43 1.72 -5.49
C TYR A 65 8.74 1.31 -6.13
N GLY A 66 8.81 0.05 -6.59
CA GLY A 66 9.96 -0.44 -7.32
C GLY A 66 10.14 0.22 -8.71
N PRO A 67 11.32 0.04 -9.33
CA PRO A 67 12.36 -0.90 -8.94
C PRO A 67 13.19 -0.40 -7.76
N PHE A 68 13.53 -1.32 -6.87
CA PHE A 68 14.44 -1.11 -5.75
C PHE A 68 15.85 -1.57 -6.12
N PRO A 69 16.89 -1.20 -5.34
CA PRO A 69 18.24 -1.75 -5.54
C PRO A 69 18.28 -3.29 -5.53
N PHE A 70 17.41 -3.91 -4.75
CA PHE A 70 17.25 -5.36 -4.66
C PHE A 70 16.22 -5.95 -5.64
N SER A 71 15.56 -5.16 -6.50
CA SER A 71 14.64 -5.73 -7.49
C SER A 71 15.36 -6.68 -8.44
N SER A 72 14.60 -7.63 -9.00
CA SER A 72 15.08 -8.56 -10.01
C SER A 72 15.69 -7.83 -11.21
N GLU A 73 16.70 -8.45 -11.83
CA GLU A 73 17.32 -7.89 -13.04
C GLU A 73 16.33 -7.79 -14.20
N VAL A 74 15.35 -8.69 -14.26
CA VAL A 74 14.25 -8.62 -15.24
C VAL A 74 13.44 -7.34 -15.05
N ALA A 75 13.07 -7.02 -13.81
CA ALA A 75 12.31 -5.81 -13.52
C ALA A 75 13.09 -4.53 -13.75
N LYS A 76 14.37 -4.49 -13.35
CA LYS A 76 15.26 -3.35 -13.63
C LYS A 76 15.38 -3.09 -15.13
N LYS A 77 15.58 -4.16 -15.93
CA LYS A 77 15.65 -4.06 -17.40
C LYS A 77 14.33 -3.59 -18.02
N GLY A 78 13.20 -4.14 -17.56
CA GLY A 78 11.88 -3.72 -18.01
C GLY A 78 11.62 -2.24 -17.73
N TRP A 79 11.99 -1.77 -16.53
CA TRP A 79 11.90 -0.35 -16.18
C TRP A 79 12.81 0.53 -17.04
N ALA A 80 14.06 0.13 -17.25
CA ALA A 80 15.01 0.88 -18.08
C ALA A 80 14.50 1.14 -19.51
N GLN A 81 13.63 0.28 -20.05
CA GLN A 81 13.00 0.46 -21.36
C GLN A 81 11.88 1.52 -21.36
N VAL A 82 11.17 1.70 -20.24
CA VAL A 82 10.02 2.61 -20.16
C VAL A 82 10.38 3.98 -19.58
N THR A 83 11.36 4.03 -18.68
CA THR A 83 11.83 5.25 -17.99
C THR A 83 12.05 6.46 -18.92
N PRO A 84 12.66 6.31 -20.13
CA PRO A 84 12.83 7.45 -21.05
C PRO A 84 11.53 8.14 -21.46
N ALA A 85 10.41 7.40 -21.52
CA ALA A 85 9.11 7.94 -21.88
C ALA A 85 8.35 8.57 -20.71
N LEU A 86 8.72 8.23 -19.46
CA LEU A 86 8.02 8.68 -18.25
C LEU A 86 8.49 10.07 -17.77
N GLY A 87 9.72 10.46 -18.13
CA GLY A 87 10.31 11.74 -17.73
C GLY A 87 10.72 11.79 -16.25
N PHE A 88 11.04 10.64 -15.66
CA PHE A 88 11.73 10.48 -14.36
C PHE A 88 12.44 9.12 -14.31
N SER A 89 13.47 8.96 -13.46
CA SER A 89 14.40 7.81 -13.44
C SER A 89 13.88 6.49 -12.83
N GLY A 90 12.69 6.49 -12.22
CA GLY A 90 12.01 5.27 -11.75
C GLY A 90 12.78 4.50 -10.67
N SER A 91 13.09 5.12 -9.52
CA SER A 91 13.79 4.44 -8.42
C SER A 91 12.98 4.47 -7.14
N GLY A 92 12.78 3.31 -6.51
CA GLY A 92 12.01 3.21 -5.27
C GLY A 92 12.64 3.85 -4.04
N TYR A 93 13.96 4.13 -4.09
CA TYR A 93 14.68 4.87 -3.05
C TYR A 93 15.28 6.18 -3.55
N TYR A 94 15.07 6.58 -4.81
CA TYR A 94 15.59 7.84 -5.37
C TYR A 94 17.09 8.06 -5.09
N GLY A 95 17.89 7.02 -5.35
CA GLY A 95 19.35 7.03 -5.16
C GLY A 95 19.82 6.99 -3.70
N LYS A 96 18.91 6.75 -2.74
CA LYS A 96 19.23 6.55 -1.33
C LYS A 96 19.38 5.07 -0.99
N THR A 97 20.08 4.78 0.10
CA THR A 97 20.06 3.50 0.78
C THR A 97 18.78 3.32 1.61
N ALA A 98 18.43 2.09 1.96
CA ALA A 98 17.27 1.83 2.82
C ALA A 98 17.39 2.52 4.19
N ALA A 99 18.61 2.61 4.75
CA ALA A 99 18.86 3.30 6.02
C ALA A 99 18.63 4.82 5.91
N GLU A 100 19.06 5.45 4.81
CA GLU A 100 18.78 6.86 4.57
C GLU A 100 17.28 7.12 4.35
N VAL A 101 16.58 6.25 3.61
CA VAL A 101 15.11 6.34 3.46
C VAL A 101 14.44 6.25 4.83
N LYS A 102 14.81 5.27 5.66
CA LYS A 102 14.30 5.12 7.03
C LYS A 102 14.48 6.40 7.84
N SER A 103 15.69 6.97 7.80
CA SER A 103 16.03 8.20 8.53
C SER A 103 15.17 9.38 8.06
N ILE A 104 15.05 9.57 6.74
CA ILE A 104 14.24 10.65 6.16
C ILE A 104 12.76 10.52 6.55
N LEU A 105 12.20 9.31 6.53
CA LEU A 105 10.81 9.08 6.95
C LEU A 105 10.64 9.38 8.45
N ALA A 106 11.57 8.92 9.29
CA ALA A 106 11.53 9.16 10.73
C ALA A 106 11.62 10.65 11.09
N ASP A 107 12.53 11.41 10.45
CA ASP A 107 12.66 12.86 10.60
C ASP A 107 11.32 13.58 10.31
N ASN A 108 10.54 13.01 9.39
CA ASN A 108 9.27 13.56 8.94
C ASN A 108 8.03 12.97 9.63
N LYS A 109 8.22 12.11 10.64
CA LYS A 109 7.14 11.39 11.35
C LYS A 109 6.23 10.60 10.39
N LEU A 110 6.83 10.10 9.30
CA LEU A 110 6.20 9.23 8.32
C LEU A 110 6.61 7.78 8.57
N SER A 111 5.74 6.85 8.20
CA SER A 111 6.05 5.42 8.18
C SER A 111 5.84 4.84 6.78
N THR A 112 6.40 3.66 6.51
CA THR A 112 6.16 2.94 5.26
C THR A 112 5.62 1.55 5.57
N PRO A 113 4.30 1.38 5.71
CA PRO A 113 3.71 0.07 6.03
C PRO A 113 3.68 -0.85 4.80
N ALA A 114 3.71 -0.28 3.60
CA ALA A 114 3.56 -0.98 2.35
C ALA A 114 4.62 -0.55 1.33
N ILE A 115 4.94 -1.47 0.43
CA ILE A 115 5.64 -1.19 -0.81
C ILE A 115 4.90 -1.88 -1.96
N HIS A 116 5.08 -1.40 -3.18
CA HIS A 116 4.76 -2.21 -4.35
C HIS A 116 6.00 -2.56 -5.16
N THR A 117 6.04 -3.78 -5.68
CA THR A 117 7.16 -4.31 -6.47
C THR A 117 6.65 -5.21 -7.58
N ASP A 118 7.53 -5.88 -8.30
CA ASP A 118 7.23 -6.73 -9.44
C ASP A 118 7.19 -8.23 -9.08
N LEU A 119 6.56 -9.02 -9.95
CA LEU A 119 6.37 -10.46 -9.75
C LEU A 119 7.70 -11.23 -9.69
N GLU A 120 8.70 -10.84 -10.48
CA GLU A 120 10.00 -11.53 -10.50
C GLU A 120 10.81 -11.30 -9.23
N THR A 121 10.74 -10.10 -8.65
CA THR A 121 11.31 -9.81 -7.33
C THR A 121 10.60 -10.61 -6.24
N MET A 122 9.28 -10.67 -6.27
CA MET A 122 8.51 -11.49 -5.31
C MET A 122 8.83 -12.99 -5.40
N ARG A 123 9.10 -13.48 -6.62
CA ARG A 123 9.47 -14.88 -6.86
C ARG A 123 10.85 -15.22 -6.32
N ASN A 124 11.82 -14.39 -6.66
CA ASN A 124 13.23 -14.79 -6.61
C ASN A 124 14.00 -14.12 -5.48
N HIS A 125 13.53 -12.97 -4.97
CA HIS A 125 14.28 -12.11 -4.04
C HIS A 125 13.50 -11.86 -2.73
N MET A 126 12.76 -12.87 -2.25
CA MET A 126 11.95 -12.75 -1.02
C MET A 126 12.82 -12.50 0.23
N ASP A 127 14.02 -13.06 0.28
CA ASP A 127 15.02 -12.78 1.33
C ASP A 127 15.36 -11.28 1.38
N LYS A 128 15.58 -10.66 0.22
CA LYS A 128 15.89 -9.22 0.12
C LYS A 128 14.70 -8.33 0.44
N LEU A 129 13.49 -8.77 0.09
CA LEU A 129 12.27 -8.12 0.54
C LEU A 129 12.15 -8.16 2.06
N GLY A 130 12.45 -9.31 2.70
CA GLY A 130 12.50 -9.45 4.15
C GLY A 130 13.53 -8.53 4.81
N GLU A 131 14.78 -8.54 4.32
CA GLU A 131 15.85 -7.64 4.80
C GLU A 131 15.43 -6.15 4.71
N ALA A 132 14.83 -5.75 3.59
CA ALA A 132 14.31 -4.40 3.41
C ALA A 132 13.13 -4.10 4.35
N GLY A 133 12.22 -5.06 4.57
CA GLY A 133 11.09 -4.96 5.48
C GLY A 133 11.52 -4.80 6.93
N GLN A 134 12.51 -5.57 7.37
CA GLN A 134 13.15 -5.43 8.70
C GLN A 134 13.83 -4.06 8.86
N THR A 135 14.40 -3.52 7.79
CA THR A 135 15.04 -2.20 7.82
C THR A 135 14.00 -1.07 7.90
N LEU A 136 13.03 -1.05 7.00
CA LEU A 136 12.10 0.06 6.78
C LEU A 136 10.79 -0.04 7.59
N GLY A 137 10.40 -1.25 7.99
CA GLY A 137 9.19 -1.51 8.77
C GLY A 137 7.93 -1.83 7.96
N PHE A 138 8.03 -2.03 6.64
CA PHE A 138 6.87 -2.44 5.85
C PHE A 138 6.50 -3.90 6.12
N THR A 139 5.20 -4.19 6.12
CA THR A 139 4.64 -5.54 6.30
C THR A 139 3.74 -5.95 5.15
N TYR A 140 3.41 -5.01 4.26
CA TYR A 140 2.61 -5.25 3.06
C TYR A 140 3.47 -5.11 1.80
N ILE A 141 3.32 -6.07 0.89
CA ILE A 141 3.98 -6.06 -0.42
C ILE A 141 2.89 -6.19 -1.49
N GLY A 142 2.73 -5.17 -2.32
CA GLY A 142 1.76 -5.12 -3.40
C GLY A 142 2.36 -5.46 -4.76
N LEU A 143 1.62 -6.20 -5.59
CA LEU A 143 1.90 -6.31 -7.02
C LEU A 143 0.95 -5.35 -7.77
N PRO A 144 1.45 -4.25 -8.35
CA PRO A 144 0.59 -3.21 -8.93
C PRO A 144 0.05 -3.63 -10.31
N SER A 145 0.64 -4.64 -10.94
CA SER A 145 0.21 -5.12 -12.26
C SER A 145 0.59 -6.58 -12.46
N LEU A 146 -0.41 -7.39 -12.83
CA LEU A 146 -0.19 -8.77 -13.22
C LEU A 146 0.39 -8.80 -14.64
N PRO A 147 1.55 -9.46 -14.88
CA PRO A 147 2.14 -9.55 -16.21
C PRO A 147 1.17 -10.11 -17.25
N ALA A 148 1.29 -9.66 -18.50
CA ALA A 148 0.30 -9.92 -19.55
C ALA A 148 0.10 -11.42 -19.84
N GLU A 149 1.15 -12.23 -19.69
CA GLU A 149 1.14 -13.68 -19.83
C GLU A 149 0.34 -14.43 -18.75
N PHE A 150 0.02 -13.76 -17.64
CA PHE A 150 -0.79 -14.30 -16.55
C PHE A 150 -2.26 -13.88 -16.61
N ARG A 151 -2.70 -13.19 -17.68
CA ARG A 151 -4.06 -12.61 -17.77
C ARG A 151 -4.71 -12.68 -19.14
N LYS A 152 -4.41 -13.71 -19.95
CA LYS A 152 -5.04 -13.93 -21.27
C LYS A 152 -6.21 -14.89 -21.20
N THR A 153 -6.14 -15.87 -20.29
CA THR A 153 -7.16 -16.92 -20.12
C THR A 153 -7.52 -17.11 -18.66
N LEU A 154 -8.66 -17.76 -18.40
CA LEU A 154 -9.04 -18.17 -17.04
C LEU A 154 -7.96 -19.02 -16.36
N ASP A 155 -7.33 -19.92 -17.11
CA ASP A 155 -6.29 -20.79 -16.54
C ASP A 155 -5.02 -20.00 -16.19
N ASP A 156 -4.74 -18.88 -16.86
CA ASP A 156 -3.64 -18.00 -16.49
C ASP A 156 -3.88 -17.37 -15.11
N TYR A 157 -5.11 -16.92 -14.84
CA TYR A 157 -5.49 -16.38 -13.53
C TYR A 157 -5.44 -17.43 -12.43
N LYS A 158 -5.83 -18.69 -12.72
CA LYS A 158 -5.66 -19.80 -11.77
C LYS A 158 -4.18 -20.02 -11.43
N ARG A 159 -3.30 -20.02 -12.44
CA ARG A 159 -1.85 -20.12 -12.22
C ARG A 159 -1.30 -18.93 -11.43
N ALA A 160 -1.80 -17.72 -11.67
CA ALA A 160 -1.42 -16.55 -10.88
C ALA A 160 -1.86 -16.67 -9.40
N ALA A 161 -3.06 -17.19 -9.13
CA ALA A 161 -3.53 -17.44 -7.78
C ALA A 161 -2.65 -18.48 -7.05
N ASP A 162 -2.31 -19.59 -7.72
CA ASP A 162 -1.38 -20.59 -7.17
C ASP A 162 -0.01 -19.98 -6.90
N GLU A 163 0.46 -19.10 -7.77
CA GLU A 163 1.71 -18.40 -7.60
C GLU A 163 1.69 -17.46 -6.39
N PHE A 164 0.63 -16.69 -6.20
CA PHE A 164 0.47 -15.84 -5.02
C PHE A 164 0.36 -16.64 -3.72
N ASN A 165 -0.23 -17.84 -3.76
CA ASN A 165 -0.21 -18.74 -2.60
C ASN A 165 1.23 -19.13 -2.23
N ARG A 166 2.09 -19.45 -3.21
CA ARG A 166 3.51 -19.76 -2.96
C ARG A 166 4.28 -18.55 -2.45
N ILE A 167 4.13 -17.40 -3.10
CA ILE A 167 4.78 -16.14 -2.71
C ILE A 167 4.37 -15.75 -1.29
N GLY A 168 3.06 -15.79 -0.97
CA GLY A 168 2.56 -15.50 0.37
C GLY A 168 3.08 -16.46 1.43
N ALA A 169 3.26 -17.74 1.10
CA ALA A 169 3.89 -18.72 2.00
C ALA A 169 5.38 -18.46 2.23
N ALA A 170 6.10 -17.93 1.22
CA ALA A 170 7.49 -17.51 1.38
C ALA A 170 7.60 -16.21 2.20
N ALA A 171 6.72 -15.24 1.96
CA ALA A 171 6.68 -13.96 2.67
C ALA A 171 6.47 -14.13 4.18
N LYS A 172 5.73 -15.15 4.62
CA LYS A 172 5.53 -15.45 6.06
C LYS A 172 6.80 -15.92 6.79
N LYS A 173 7.88 -16.23 6.07
CA LYS A 173 9.12 -16.80 6.62
C LYS A 173 10.24 -15.78 6.78
N VAL A 174 10.05 -14.54 6.33
CA VAL A 174 11.08 -13.49 6.27
C VAL A 174 10.72 -12.26 7.11
#